data_AF-L7FH77-F1
#
_entry.id   AF-L7FH77-F1
#
_cell.length_a   1.000
_cell.length_b   1.000
_cell.length_c   1.000
_cell.angle_alpha   90.00
_cell.angle_beta   90.00
_cell.angle_gamma   90.00
#
_symmetry.space_group_name_H-M   'P 1'
#
loop_
_entity.id
_entity.type
_entity.pdbx_description
1 polymer ?
#
loop_
_entity_poly.entity_id
_entity_poly.type
_entity_poly.pdbx_seq_one_letter_code
_entity_poly.pdbx_strand_id
1 'polypeptide(L)'
;MADDIRKAVLTVASHARDAAECRELLAMLGVTPPKPKRKPGRPQVDHGHGDHRTYAKGCRCTRCRAANAERCRRQQERRISDPEAADRAGHGKASTYQNYNCRCRPCTEANSAKSLAYKAQRRERALLAEAGVASC
;
A
#
# COMPACT_ATOMS: atom_id res chain seq x y z
N MET A 1 20.33 -32.74 4.30
CA MET A 1 20.76 -31.86 3.19
C MET A 1 19.87 -30.63 3.03
N ALA A 2 18.59 -30.73 2.64
CA ALA A 2 17.71 -29.54 2.51
C ALA A 2 17.29 -28.91 3.86
N ASP A 3 17.23 -29.72 4.92
CA ASP A 3 16.86 -29.27 6.27
C ASP A 3 18.01 -28.51 6.97
N ASP A 4 19.25 -28.90 6.70
CA ASP A 4 20.46 -28.28 7.27
C ASP A 4 20.72 -26.89 6.69
N ILE A 5 20.50 -26.73 5.38
CA ILE A 5 20.55 -25.43 4.71
C ILE A 5 19.50 -24.48 5.30
N ARG A 6 18.29 -24.98 5.59
CA ARG A 6 17.22 -24.17 6.17
C ARG A 6 17.56 -23.71 7.59
N LYS A 7 18.14 -24.59 8.42
CA LYS A 7 18.61 -24.23 9.76
C LYS A 7 19.74 -23.21 9.72
N ALA A 8 20.73 -23.40 8.83
CA ALA A 8 21.81 -22.43 8.63
C ALA A 8 21.28 -21.05 8.23
N VAL A 9 20.31 -20.98 7.31
CA VAL A 9 19.67 -19.73 6.89
C VAL A 9 18.94 -19.05 8.05
N LEU A 10 18.23 -19.80 8.88
CA LEU A 10 17.49 -19.25 10.02
C LEU A 10 18.42 -18.73 11.12
N THR A 11 19.54 -19.43 11.38
CA THR A 11 20.55 -18.99 12.35
C THR A 11 21.25 -17.70 11.90
N VAL A 12 21.60 -17.60 10.62
CA VAL A 12 22.20 -16.36 10.08
C VAL A 12 21.19 -15.20 10.12
N ALA A 13 19.93 -15.46 9.75
CA ALA A 13 18.88 -14.45 9.77
C ALA A 13 18.56 -13.92 11.18
N SER A 14 18.76 -14.72 12.24
CA SER A 14 18.53 -14.26 13.62
C SER A 14 19.67 -13.42 14.20
N HIS A 15 20.85 -13.45 13.58
CA HIS A 15 22.03 -12.71 14.04
C HIS A 15 22.36 -11.50 13.15
N ALA A 16 21.77 -11.42 11.95
CA ALA A 16 21.89 -10.26 11.07
C ALA A 16 21.00 -9.10 11.55
N ARG A 17 21.52 -7.87 11.49
CA ARG A 17 20.80 -6.64 11.86
C ARG A 17 19.85 -6.20 10.76
N ASP A 18 20.15 -6.52 9.51
CA ASP A 18 19.31 -6.22 8.37
C ASP A 18 19.42 -7.26 7.24
N ALA A 19 18.62 -7.05 6.20
CA ALA A 19 18.53 -7.97 5.06
C ALA A 19 19.79 -7.97 4.18
N ALA A 20 20.60 -6.91 4.18
CA ALA A 20 21.83 -6.84 3.39
C ALA A 20 22.95 -7.63 4.08
N GLU A 21 23.12 -7.43 5.39
CA GLU A 21 24.06 -8.19 6.23
C GLU A 21 23.73 -9.69 6.20
N CYS A 22 22.44 -10.06 6.26
CA CYS A 22 22.01 -11.45 6.12
C CYS A 22 22.45 -12.08 4.78
N ARG A 23 22.37 -11.34 3.66
CA ARG A 23 22.79 -11.83 2.34
C ARG A 23 24.30 -12.02 2.24
N GLU A 24 25.08 -11.11 2.83
CA GLU A 24 26.54 -11.18 2.86
C GLU A 24 27.03 -12.37 3.68
N LEU A 25 26.47 -12.57 4.88
CA LEU A 25 26.79 -13.70 5.75
C LEU A 25 26.45 -15.05 5.09
N LEU A 26 25.31 -15.14 4.40
CA LEU A 26 24.94 -16.34 3.64
C LEU A 26 25.90 -16.61 2.47
N ALA A 27 26.35 -15.56 1.79
CA ALA A 27 27.32 -15.68 0.71
C ALA A 27 28.70 -16.15 1.22
N MET A 28 29.17 -15.62 2.34
CA MET A 28 30.43 -16.04 2.98
C MET A 28 30.41 -17.52 3.39
N LEU A 29 29.25 -18.03 3.82
CA LEU A 29 29.06 -19.43 4.18
C LEU A 29 28.82 -20.34 2.96
N GLY A 30 28.79 -19.80 1.75
CA GLY A 30 28.46 -20.56 0.53
C GLY A 30 27.03 -21.09 0.51
N VAL A 31 26.14 -20.57 1.36
CA VAL A 31 24.76 -21.03 1.52
C VAL A 31 23.87 -20.23 0.59
N THR A 32 23.40 -20.85 -0.49
CA THR A 32 22.36 -20.23 -1.33
C THR A 32 20.99 -20.55 -0.75
N PRO A 33 20.20 -19.55 -0.29
CA PRO A 33 18.87 -19.81 0.24
C PRO A 33 17.96 -20.38 -0.85
N PRO A 34 17.11 -21.37 -0.54
CA PRO A 34 16.22 -21.96 -1.53
C PRO A 34 15.24 -20.91 -2.06
N LYS A 35 15.07 -20.81 -3.38
CA LYS A 35 14.04 -19.96 -3.99
C LYS A 35 12.67 -20.29 -3.36
N PRO A 36 11.81 -19.30 -3.08
CA PRO A 36 10.49 -19.57 -2.54
C PRO A 36 9.73 -20.48 -3.49
N LYS A 37 9.40 -21.69 -3.02
CA LYS A 37 8.60 -22.63 -3.80
C LYS A 37 7.20 -22.04 -3.94
N ARG A 38 6.85 -21.50 -5.11
CA ARG A 38 5.43 -21.35 -5.49
C ARG A 38 4.87 -22.77 -5.47
N LYS A 39 3.75 -23.01 -4.78
CA LYS A 39 3.12 -24.34 -4.77
C LYS A 39 2.87 -24.77 -6.23
N PRO A 40 3.53 -25.81 -6.76
CA PRO A 40 3.24 -26.29 -8.10
C PRO A 40 1.82 -26.87 -8.08
N GLY A 41 1.01 -26.55 -9.10
CA GLY A 41 -0.33 -27.13 -9.26
C GLY A 41 -1.52 -26.17 -9.21
N ARG A 42 -1.33 -24.84 -9.04
CA ARG A 42 -2.40 -23.89 -9.38
C ARG A 42 -2.20 -23.42 -10.81
N PRO A 43 -3.06 -23.81 -11.77
CA PRO A 43 -3.00 -23.26 -13.13
C PRO A 43 -3.00 -21.74 -13.07
N GLN A 44 -2.32 -21.08 -14.01
CA GLN A 44 -2.56 -19.67 -14.29
C GLN A 44 -3.99 -19.57 -14.82
N VAL A 45 -4.94 -19.48 -13.90
CA VAL A 45 -6.34 -19.19 -14.23
C VAL A 45 -6.39 -17.72 -14.62
N ASP A 46 -6.74 -17.46 -15.88
CA ASP A 46 -7.19 -16.13 -16.28
C ASP A 46 -8.38 -15.78 -15.37
N HIS A 47 -8.18 -14.79 -14.51
CA HIS A 47 -9.20 -14.35 -13.58
C HIS A 47 -10.24 -13.45 -14.26
N GLY A 48 -10.17 -13.29 -15.59
CA GLY A 48 -10.98 -12.38 -16.36
C GLY A 48 -10.55 -10.93 -16.17
N HIS A 49 -11.03 -10.05 -17.06
CA HIS A 49 -10.83 -8.61 -16.96
C HIS A 49 -12.16 -7.89 -16.79
N GLY A 50 -12.13 -6.69 -16.19
CA GLY A 50 -13.33 -5.89 -15.95
C GLY A 50 -14.01 -6.13 -14.60
N ASP A 51 -13.33 -6.76 -13.64
CA ASP A 51 -13.76 -6.83 -12.24
C ASP A 51 -12.74 -6.10 -11.33
N HIS A 52 -13.22 -5.49 -10.24
CA HIS A 52 -12.37 -4.95 -9.18
C HIS A 52 -11.49 -6.01 -8.52
N ARG A 53 -11.93 -7.29 -8.48
CA ARG A 53 -11.13 -8.38 -7.91
C ARG A 53 -9.85 -8.63 -8.70
N THR A 54 -9.89 -8.47 -10.01
CA THR A 54 -8.70 -8.62 -10.86
C THR A 54 -7.83 -7.38 -10.86
N TYR A 55 -8.42 -6.19 -10.66
CA TYR A 55 -7.65 -5.00 -10.30
C TYR A 55 -6.86 -5.20 -8.99
N ALA A 56 -7.48 -5.77 -7.95
CA ALA A 56 -6.81 -6.04 -6.66
C ALA A 56 -5.65 -7.04 -6.80
N LYS A 57 -5.73 -7.97 -7.76
CA LYS A 57 -4.65 -8.92 -8.09
C LYS A 57 -3.53 -8.35 -8.97
N GLY A 58 -3.60 -7.06 -9.32
CA GLY A 58 -2.54 -6.36 -10.03
C GLY A 58 -2.85 -5.99 -11.48
N CYS A 59 -3.99 -6.39 -12.04
CA CYS A 59 -4.36 -5.96 -13.39
C CYS A 59 -4.61 -4.44 -13.42
N ARG A 60 -4.12 -3.78 -14.46
CA ARG A 60 -4.27 -2.32 -14.65
C ARG A 60 -4.91 -1.97 -16.00
N CYS A 61 -5.55 -2.91 -16.69
CA CYS A 61 -6.24 -2.60 -17.95
C CYS A 61 -7.42 -1.64 -17.71
N THR A 62 -7.88 -0.95 -18.77
CA THR A 62 -8.94 0.05 -18.71
C THR A 62 -10.22 -0.49 -18.07
N ARG A 63 -10.63 -1.72 -18.42
CA ARG A 63 -11.82 -2.38 -17.86
C ARG A 63 -11.71 -2.58 -16.35
N CYS A 64 -10.56 -3.05 -15.86
CA CYS A 64 -10.32 -3.24 -14.43
C CYS A 64 -10.23 -1.92 -13.66
N ARG A 65 -9.62 -0.88 -14.25
CA ARG A 65 -9.59 0.47 -13.66
C ARG A 65 -11.01 1.03 -13.54
N ALA A 66 -11.83 0.90 -14.59
CA ALA A 66 -13.22 1.34 -14.58
C ALA A 66 -14.06 0.58 -13.53
N ALA A 67 -13.93 -0.74 -13.45
CA ALA A 67 -14.63 -1.55 -12.45
C ALA A 67 -14.24 -1.17 -11.01
N ASN A 68 -12.95 -0.90 -10.76
CA ASN A 68 -12.50 -0.44 -9.45
C ASN A 68 -13.03 0.98 -9.13
N ALA A 69 -12.99 1.90 -10.10
CA ALA A 69 -13.52 3.25 -9.94
C ALA A 69 -15.02 3.23 -9.61
N GLU A 70 -15.80 2.42 -10.33
CA GLU A 70 -17.22 2.22 -10.09
C GLU A 70 -17.50 1.67 -8.68
N ARG A 71 -16.74 0.66 -8.26
CA ARG A 71 -16.83 0.10 -6.91
C ARG A 71 -16.53 1.16 -5.83
N CYS A 72 -15.54 2.03 -6.05
CA CYS A 72 -15.24 3.14 -5.15
C CYS A 72 -16.36 4.18 -5.10
N ARG A 73 -16.95 4.56 -6.25
CA ARG A 73 -18.09 5.48 -6.31
C ARG A 73 -19.28 4.96 -5.53
N ARG A 74 -19.71 3.72 -5.77
CA ARG A 74 -20.80 3.08 -5.02
C ARG A 74 -20.56 3.04 -3.52
N GLN A 75 -19.31 2.79 -3.11
CA GLN A 75 -18.95 2.81 -1.69
C GLN A 75 -19.07 4.20 -1.08
N GLN A 76 -18.69 5.24 -1.83
CA GLN A 76 -18.83 6.63 -1.39
C GLN A 76 -20.30 7.06 -1.34
N GLU A 77 -21.08 6.76 -2.37
CA GLU A 77 -22.53 7.02 -2.40
C GLU A 77 -23.22 6.40 -1.19
N ARG A 78 -22.94 5.13 -0.88
CA ARG A 78 -23.48 4.46 0.31
C ARG A 78 -23.10 5.14 1.63
N ARG A 79 -21.91 5.73 1.72
CA ARG A 79 -21.47 6.45 2.93
C ARG A 79 -22.13 7.81 3.05
N ILE A 80 -22.40 8.46 1.93
CA ILE A 80 -23.03 9.78 1.87
C ILE A 80 -24.55 9.67 2.09
N SER A 81 -25.19 8.60 1.59
CA SER A 81 -26.62 8.37 1.74
C SER A 81 -27.05 8.09 3.18
N ASP A 82 -26.11 7.67 4.04
CA ASP A 82 -26.33 7.36 5.44
C ASP A 82 -25.87 8.55 6.31
N PRO A 83 -26.80 9.37 6.84
CA PRO A 83 -26.45 10.59 7.56
C PRO A 83 -25.66 10.31 8.86
N GLU A 84 -25.89 9.16 9.49
CA GLU A 84 -25.21 8.76 10.73
C GLU A 84 -23.82 8.14 10.48
N ALA A 85 -23.50 7.83 9.21
CA ALA A 85 -22.22 7.22 8.88
C ALA A 85 -21.02 8.10 9.27
N ALA A 86 -21.18 9.43 9.24
CA ALA A 86 -20.18 10.37 9.71
C ALA A 86 -19.99 10.29 11.23
N ASP A 87 -21.08 10.16 12.00
CA ASP A 87 -21.04 10.03 13.45
C ASP A 87 -20.32 8.74 13.86
N ARG A 88 -20.65 7.60 13.22
CA ARG A 88 -19.99 6.32 13.47
C ARG A 88 -18.51 6.31 13.06
N ALA A 89 -18.12 7.08 12.04
CA ALA A 89 -16.72 7.23 11.63
C ALA A 89 -15.90 8.15 12.57
N GLY A 90 -16.59 9.01 13.31
CA GLY A 90 -16.03 10.02 14.21
C GLY A 90 -15.63 11.30 13.46
N HIS A 91 -16.00 12.44 14.04
CA HIS A 91 -15.69 13.79 13.54
C HIS A 91 -14.23 14.20 13.80
N GLY A 92 -13.83 15.35 13.23
CA GLY A 92 -12.49 15.92 13.44
C GLY A 92 -11.37 15.25 12.62
N LYS A 93 -11.73 14.45 11.61
CA LYS A 93 -10.76 13.79 10.72
C LYS A 93 -10.95 14.26 9.29
N ALA A 94 -9.86 14.49 8.57
CA ALA A 94 -9.91 14.79 7.14
C ALA A 94 -10.57 13.65 6.34
N SER A 95 -10.43 12.39 6.79
CA SER A 95 -11.11 11.24 6.17
C SER A 95 -12.63 11.33 6.29
N THR A 96 -13.16 11.84 7.41
CA THR A 96 -14.59 12.00 7.62
C THR A 96 -15.14 13.11 6.72
N TYR A 97 -14.40 14.21 6.58
CA TYR A 97 -14.71 15.28 5.61
C TYR A 97 -14.77 14.77 4.16
N GLN A 98 -13.78 13.99 3.74
CA GLN A 98 -13.64 13.55 2.34
C GLN A 98 -14.57 12.39 1.98
N ASN A 99 -14.71 11.40 2.86
CA ASN A 99 -15.40 10.14 2.54
C ASN A 99 -16.89 10.14 2.90
N TYR A 100 -17.31 10.98 3.86
CA TYR A 100 -18.67 11.00 4.42
C TYR A 100 -19.35 12.35 4.23
N ASN A 101 -18.74 13.27 3.48
CA ASN A 101 -19.26 14.61 3.17
C ASN A 101 -19.60 15.46 4.42
N CYS A 102 -19.00 15.16 5.57
CA CYS A 102 -19.20 15.97 6.77
C CYS A 102 -18.54 17.35 6.60
N ARG A 103 -19.24 18.41 7.02
CA ARG A 103 -18.80 19.81 6.90
C ARG A 103 -18.75 20.56 8.23
N CYS A 104 -18.89 19.85 9.36
CA CYS A 104 -18.77 20.48 10.67
C CYS A 104 -17.38 21.12 10.86
N ARG A 105 -17.30 22.13 11.72
CA ARG A 105 -16.06 22.87 12.00
C ARG A 105 -14.84 21.98 12.23
N PRO A 106 -14.85 20.98 13.13
CA PRO A 106 -13.65 20.16 13.39
C PRO A 106 -13.22 19.32 12.17
N CYS A 107 -14.17 18.83 11.37
CA CYS A 107 -13.84 18.12 10.12
C CYS A 107 -13.22 19.06 9.07
N THR A 108 -13.75 20.28 8.97
CA THR A 108 -13.24 21.30 8.06
C THR A 108 -11.83 21.74 8.45
N GLU A 109 -11.58 22.01 9.73
CA GLU A 109 -10.26 22.35 10.27
C GLU A 109 -9.24 21.24 10.00
N ALA A 110 -9.60 19.98 10.26
CA ALA A 110 -8.73 18.84 10.00
C ALA A 110 -8.39 18.69 8.50
N ASN A 111 -9.37 18.90 7.61
CA ASN A 111 -9.12 18.85 6.16
C ASN A 111 -8.24 20.03 5.69
N SER A 112 -8.45 21.23 6.24
CA SER A 112 -7.61 22.40 5.98
C SER A 112 -6.17 22.17 6.43
N ALA A 113 -5.96 21.66 7.65
CA ALA A 113 -4.64 21.32 8.17
C ALA A 113 -3.91 20.29 7.28
N LYS A 114 -4.62 19.21 6.87
CA LYS A 114 -4.09 18.23 5.91
C LYS A 114 -3.69 18.88 4.58
N SER A 115 -4.53 19.78 4.07
CA SER A 115 -4.30 20.45 2.78
C SER A 115 -3.09 21.40 2.84
N LEU A 116 -2.91 22.12 3.96
CA LEU A 116 -1.74 22.96 4.20
C LEU A 116 -0.46 22.13 4.26
N ALA A 117 -0.46 21.03 5.04
CA ALA A 117 0.68 20.13 5.13
C ALA A 117 1.06 19.54 3.77
N TYR A 118 0.06 19.12 2.97
CA TYR A 118 0.30 18.60 1.62
C TYR A 118 0.92 19.65 0.69
N LYS A 119 0.43 20.90 0.72
CA LYS A 119 1.01 22.00 -0.06
C LYS A 119 2.45 22.31 0.36
N ALA A 120 2.75 22.29 1.66
CA ALA A 120 4.10 22.48 2.18
C ALA A 120 5.06 21.39 1.68
N GLN A 121 4.70 20.11 1.84
CA GLN A 121 5.50 18.98 1.33
C GLN A 121 5.72 19.05 -0.18
N ARG A 122 4.69 19.48 -0.93
CA ARG A 122 4.80 19.65 -2.38
C ARG A 122 5.76 20.76 -2.77
N ARG A 123 5.77 21.87 -2.03
CA ARG A 123 6.70 22.97 -2.25
C ARG A 123 8.13 22.56 -1.90
N GLU A 124 8.32 21.89 -0.77
CA GLU A 124 9.60 21.33 -0.36
C GLU A 124 10.17 20.37 -1.40
N ARG A 125 9.36 19.42 -1.89
CA ARG A 125 9.78 18.50 -2.97
C ARG A 125 10.15 19.24 -4.26
N ALA A 126 9.44 20.32 -4.59
CA ALA A 126 9.78 21.13 -5.76
C ALA A 126 11.13 21.84 -5.57
N LEU A 127 11.37 22.44 -4.40
CA LEU A 127 12.64 23.07 -4.07
C LEU A 127 13.80 22.07 -4.08
N LEU A 128 13.62 20.86 -3.54
CA LEU A 128 14.63 19.79 -3.58
C LEU A 128 14.92 19.33 -5.02
N ALA A 129 13.88 19.22 -5.85
CA ALA A 129 14.04 18.87 -7.27
C ALA A 129 14.77 19.98 -8.05
N GLU A 130 14.44 21.25 -7.80
CA GLU A 130 15.11 22.42 -8.39
C GLU A 130 16.57 22.53 -7.93
N ALA A 131 16.86 22.18 -6.67
CA ALA A 131 18.21 22.13 -6.12
C ALA A 131 19.05 20.94 -6.60
N GLY A 132 18.52 20.08 -7.50
CA GLY A 132 19.22 18.91 -8.01
C GLY A 132 19.42 17.80 -6.97
N VAL A 133 18.80 17.91 -5.79
CA VAL A 133 18.82 16.88 -4.75
C VAL A 133 17.70 15.88 -5.06
N ALA A 134 17.89 15.12 -6.15
CA ALA A 134 17.01 14.00 -6.45
C ALA A 134 17.21 12.93 -5.36
N SER A 135 16.26 12.82 -4.42
CA SER A 135 16.19 11.70 -3.48
C SER A 135 16.17 10.38 -4.25
N CYS A 136 17.29 9.67 -4.18
CA CYS A 136 17.39 8.22 -4.29
C CYS A 136 16.59 7.52 -3.18
#